data_AF-A0AAN8WK18-F1
#
_entry.id   AF-A0AAN8WK18-F1
#
_cell.length_a   1.000
_cell.length_b   1.000
_cell.length_c   1.000
_cell.angle_alpha   90.00
_cell.angle_beta   90.00
_cell.angle_gamma   90.00
#
_symmetry.space_group_name_H-M   'P 1'
#
loop_
_entity.id
_entity.type
_entity.pdbx_description
1 polymer ?
#
loop_
_entity_poly.entity_id
_entity_poly.type
_entity_poly.pdbx_seq_one_letter_code
_entity_poly.pdbx_strand_id
1 'polypeptide(L)'
;MVVLVDFGFYWFHRASHEIMILWAIHQVHHTSEDFSLAVGLRHSPLQRLFSWVFYLPLALLGIPSSYMLAHVQFNIVFQCWTHTEAIKTVGPMEYVFNTPAHHRVHHGCNVYCLDKNYGGIFIVWDRLFGTFQAKIPGEEIVYGIVFQPERFSPLYHQVFYVMGALKKAQSMPTWSESLSALVKGPSWTPGSPWTGWSHEKIDIKGPREHVPVTATSVMHCYVIIHFLAALSLTTYLAPTAAIGLTEVFIYSLMVVVTLSCIGILYERPPYARVLEVARCVISLALCVFFPPQSSTLLSVVSTVYLSSLILWGIVPGLLINSKFN
;
A
#
# COMPACT_ATOMS: atom_id res chain seq x y z
N MET A 1 -12.72 -12.99 23.02
CA MET A 1 -12.40 -11.62 22.55
C MET A 1 -11.63 -11.63 21.25
N VAL A 2 -10.41 -12.20 21.17
CA VAL A 2 -9.64 -12.29 19.90
C VAL A 2 -10.46 -12.82 18.74
N VAL A 3 -11.18 -13.94 18.94
CA VAL A 3 -12.08 -14.53 17.91
C VAL A 3 -13.14 -13.55 17.41
N LEU A 4 -13.76 -12.77 18.29
CA LEU A 4 -14.81 -11.81 17.90
C LEU A 4 -14.24 -10.61 17.15
N VAL A 5 -13.06 -10.13 17.55
CA VAL A 5 -12.41 -9.02 16.85
C VAL A 5 -11.85 -9.49 15.50
N ASP A 6 -11.32 -10.71 15.40
CA ASP A 6 -10.90 -11.30 14.13
C ASP A 6 -12.10 -11.55 13.19
N PHE A 7 -13.28 -11.88 13.73
CA PHE A 7 -14.52 -11.93 12.96
C PHE A 7 -14.90 -10.56 12.37
N GLY A 8 -14.78 -9.48 13.16
CA GLY A 8 -14.94 -8.11 12.65
C GLY A 8 -13.92 -7.78 11.55
N PHE A 9 -12.67 -8.21 11.72
CA PHE A 9 -11.63 -8.09 10.70
C PHE A 9 -12.01 -8.84 9.41
N TYR A 10 -12.50 -10.08 9.49
CA TYR A 10 -12.93 -10.86 8.32
C TYR A 10 -13.95 -10.08 7.48
N TRP A 11 -14.99 -9.52 8.11
CA TRP A 11 -16.00 -8.76 7.38
C TRP A 11 -15.47 -7.46 6.80
N PHE A 12 -14.61 -6.76 7.54
CA PHE A 12 -13.93 -5.58 7.03
C PHE A 12 -13.07 -5.92 5.79
N HIS A 13 -12.30 -7.01 5.88
CA HIS A 13 -11.39 -7.42 4.83
C HIS A 13 -12.16 -7.89 3.59
N ARG A 14 -13.19 -8.72 3.77
CA ARG A 14 -14.11 -9.11 2.69
C ARG A 14 -14.73 -7.89 2.01
N ALA A 15 -15.27 -6.94 2.79
CA ALA A 15 -15.81 -5.71 2.23
C ALA A 15 -14.74 -4.89 1.48
N SER A 16 -13.48 -4.93 1.93
CA SER A 16 -12.36 -4.28 1.26
C SER A 16 -12.00 -4.88 -0.10
N HIS A 17 -12.49 -6.07 -0.42
CA HIS A 17 -12.35 -6.68 -1.76
C HIS A 17 -13.65 -6.59 -2.57
N GLU A 18 -14.81 -6.69 -1.92
CA GLU A 18 -16.11 -6.74 -2.58
C GLU A 18 -16.82 -5.38 -2.72
N ILE A 19 -16.28 -4.29 -2.18
CA ILE A 19 -16.82 -2.91 -2.29
C ILE A 19 -15.79 -2.01 -2.97
N MET A 20 -16.14 -1.38 -4.10
CA MET A 20 -15.23 -0.60 -4.93
C MET A 20 -14.47 0.49 -4.17
N ILE A 21 -15.12 1.27 -3.31
CA ILE A 21 -14.44 2.35 -2.58
C ILE A 21 -13.46 1.83 -1.53
N LEU A 22 -13.77 0.69 -0.90
CA LEU A 22 -12.87 0.07 0.08
C LEU A 22 -11.71 -0.62 -0.62
N TRP A 23 -11.97 -1.27 -1.76
CA TRP A 23 -10.94 -1.83 -2.64
C TRP A 23 -10.00 -0.75 -3.15
N ALA A 24 -10.51 0.42 -3.57
CA ALA A 24 -9.68 1.53 -4.03
C ALA A 24 -8.62 1.98 -3.01
N ILE A 25 -8.90 1.77 -1.71
CA ILE A 25 -8.00 2.05 -0.59
C ILE A 25 -7.12 0.83 -0.27
N HIS A 26 -7.73 -0.36 -0.24
CA HIS A 26 -7.06 -1.59 0.18
C HIS A 26 -6.08 -2.13 -0.88
N GLN A 27 -6.33 -1.91 -2.17
CA GLN A 27 -5.50 -2.35 -3.29
C GLN A 27 -4.03 -1.93 -3.16
N VAL A 28 -3.72 -0.84 -2.44
CA VAL A 28 -2.33 -0.44 -2.14
C VAL A 28 -1.54 -1.61 -1.55
N HIS A 29 -2.18 -2.44 -0.73
CA HIS A 29 -1.59 -3.65 -0.17
C HIS A 29 -1.33 -4.74 -1.21
N HIS A 30 -2.24 -4.90 -2.16
CA HIS A 30 -2.21 -5.93 -3.20
C HIS A 30 -1.39 -5.56 -4.44
N THR A 31 -1.07 -4.30 -4.66
CA THR A 31 -0.35 -3.82 -5.86
C THR A 31 1.09 -4.29 -5.98
N SER A 32 1.67 -4.97 -4.98
CA SER A 32 3.03 -5.50 -5.10
C SER A 32 3.04 -6.71 -6.03
N GLU A 33 3.89 -6.68 -7.05
CA GLU A 33 4.08 -7.81 -7.96
C GLU A 33 5.09 -8.82 -7.39
N ASP A 34 5.90 -8.41 -6.41
CA ASP A 34 6.73 -9.28 -5.59
C ASP A 34 6.01 -9.64 -4.29
N PHE A 35 6.06 -10.91 -3.87
CA PHE A 35 5.44 -11.37 -2.63
C PHE A 35 6.48 -11.66 -1.54
N SER A 36 6.65 -10.71 -0.62
CA SER A 36 7.62 -10.77 0.49
C SER A 36 7.05 -10.16 1.77
N LEU A 37 7.77 -10.31 2.89
CA LEU A 37 7.35 -9.78 4.19
C LEU A 37 7.10 -8.25 4.15
N ALA A 38 7.78 -7.53 3.25
CA ALA A 38 7.60 -6.10 3.07
C ALA A 38 6.18 -5.73 2.57
N VAL A 39 5.51 -6.63 1.84
CA VAL A 39 4.12 -6.45 1.40
C VAL A 39 3.20 -6.32 2.61
N GLY A 40 3.47 -7.07 3.68
CA GLY A 40 2.73 -7.01 4.93
C GLY A 40 2.77 -5.66 5.64
N LEU A 41 3.68 -4.75 5.26
CA LEU A 41 3.78 -3.40 5.80
C LEU A 41 3.13 -2.35 4.90
N ARG A 42 2.69 -2.73 3.70
CA ARG A 42 2.15 -1.82 2.69
C ARG A 42 0.66 -1.63 2.90
N HIS A 43 0.28 -0.60 3.67
CA HIS A 43 -1.12 -0.25 3.90
C HIS A 43 -1.41 1.20 3.51
N SER A 44 -2.65 1.46 3.06
CA SER A 44 -3.13 2.83 2.91
C SER A 44 -3.44 3.43 4.30
N PRO A 45 -3.03 4.68 4.58
CA PRO A 45 -3.43 5.36 5.82
C PRO A 45 -4.95 5.57 5.91
N LEU A 46 -5.66 5.59 4.76
CA LEU A 46 -7.11 5.78 4.71
C LEU A 46 -7.90 4.55 5.18
N GLN A 47 -7.27 3.38 5.24
CA GLN A 47 -7.94 2.13 5.60
C GLN A 47 -8.61 2.19 6.99
N ARG A 48 -8.02 2.95 7.93
CA ARG A 48 -8.54 3.12 9.30
C ARG A 48 -9.81 3.98 9.38
N LEU A 49 -10.07 4.83 8.38
CA LEU A 49 -11.27 5.68 8.35
C LEU A 49 -12.56 4.87 8.15
N PHE A 50 -12.45 3.66 7.61
CA PHE A 50 -13.59 2.82 7.27
C PHE A 50 -13.71 1.56 8.13
N SER A 51 -12.61 1.09 8.74
CA SER A 51 -12.61 -0.19 9.45
C SER A 51 -13.43 -0.18 10.74
N TRP A 52 -13.54 0.96 11.44
CA TRP A 52 -14.23 1.07 12.73
C TRP A 52 -15.71 0.63 12.69
N VAL A 53 -16.38 0.82 11.55
CA VAL A 53 -17.79 0.47 11.36
C VAL A 53 -18.04 -1.03 11.60
N PHE A 54 -17.10 -1.88 11.19
CA PHE A 54 -17.19 -3.33 11.34
C PHE A 54 -17.03 -3.82 12.78
N TYR A 55 -16.58 -2.93 13.69
CA TYR A 55 -16.43 -3.22 15.11
C TYR A 55 -17.54 -2.58 15.96
N LEU A 56 -18.47 -1.81 15.37
CA LEU A 56 -19.60 -1.21 16.09
C LEU A 56 -20.48 -2.24 16.83
N PRO A 57 -20.80 -3.43 16.26
CA PRO A 57 -21.54 -4.43 17.02
C PRO A 57 -20.83 -4.84 18.31
N LEU A 58 -19.49 -4.93 18.29
CA LEU A 58 -18.69 -5.27 19.47
C LEU A 58 -18.73 -4.13 20.50
N ALA A 59 -18.70 -2.88 20.04
CA ALA A 59 -18.83 -1.71 20.92
C ALA A 59 -20.21 -1.68 21.61
N LEU A 60 -21.29 -2.02 20.90
CA LEU A 60 -22.64 -2.11 21.46
C LEU A 60 -22.78 -3.24 22.50
N LEU A 61 -22.00 -4.31 22.35
CA LEU A 61 -21.88 -5.38 23.36
C LEU A 61 -21.02 -4.99 24.58
N GLY A 62 -20.55 -3.74 24.63
CA GLY A 62 -19.73 -3.23 25.74
C GLY A 62 -18.28 -3.69 25.70
N ILE A 63 -17.77 -4.18 24.57
CA ILE A 63 -16.36 -4.57 24.45
C ILE A 63 -15.49 -3.31 24.40
N PRO A 64 -14.54 -3.13 25.34
CA PRO A 64 -13.69 -1.95 25.36
C PRO A 64 -12.86 -1.78 24.08
N SER A 65 -12.70 -0.55 23.61
CA SER A 65 -11.93 -0.20 22.41
C SER A 65 -10.45 -0.58 22.51
N SER A 66 -9.90 -0.71 23.73
CA SER A 66 -8.54 -1.19 23.97
C SER A 66 -8.31 -2.59 23.40
N TYR A 67 -9.31 -3.48 23.42
CA TYR A 67 -9.20 -4.82 22.83
C TYR A 67 -9.15 -4.77 21.31
N MET A 68 -9.91 -3.86 20.68
CA MET A 68 -9.83 -3.64 19.23
C MET A 68 -8.44 -3.14 18.84
N LEU A 69 -7.90 -2.16 19.57
CA LEU A 69 -6.55 -1.62 19.33
C LEU A 69 -5.48 -2.70 19.51
N ALA A 70 -5.55 -3.48 20.59
CA ALA A 70 -4.61 -4.58 20.83
C ALA A 70 -4.68 -5.65 19.74
N HIS A 71 -5.90 -6.02 19.31
CA HIS A 71 -6.09 -6.98 18.23
C HIS A 71 -5.54 -6.46 16.90
N VAL A 72 -5.78 -5.20 16.54
CA VAL A 72 -5.21 -4.62 15.30
C VAL A 72 -3.70 -4.77 15.27
N GLN A 73 -3.00 -4.51 16.39
CA GLN A 73 -1.55 -4.68 16.46
C GLN A 73 -1.14 -6.16 16.36
N PHE A 74 -1.82 -7.04 17.09
CA PHE A 74 -1.54 -8.48 17.04
C PHE A 74 -1.78 -9.06 15.64
N ASN A 75 -2.86 -8.65 15.00
CA ASN A 75 -3.25 -9.09 13.67
C ASN A 75 -2.26 -8.58 12.60
N ILE A 76 -1.72 -7.37 12.72
CA ILE A 76 -0.61 -6.89 11.84
C ILE A 76 0.62 -7.78 12.00
N VAL A 77 1.04 -8.07 13.24
CA VAL A 77 2.21 -8.92 13.51
C VAL A 77 1.98 -10.34 12.98
N PHE A 78 0.80 -10.90 13.21
CA PHE A 78 0.42 -12.21 12.70
C PHE A 78 0.37 -12.22 11.17
N GLN A 79 -0.18 -11.21 10.52
CA GLN A 79 -0.26 -11.21 9.06
C GLN A 79 1.12 -10.94 8.41
N CYS A 80 2.08 -10.33 9.10
CA CYS A 80 3.41 -10.12 8.52
C CYS A 80 4.05 -11.45 8.06
N TRP A 81 4.01 -12.52 8.87
CA TRP A 81 4.65 -13.80 8.51
C TRP A 81 3.89 -14.57 7.41
N THR A 82 2.62 -14.27 7.15
CA THR A 82 1.87 -14.89 6.04
C THR A 82 2.33 -14.39 4.67
N HIS A 83 3.07 -13.27 4.61
CA HIS A 83 3.59 -12.70 3.37
C HIS A 83 4.92 -13.30 2.96
N THR A 84 4.93 -14.57 2.58
CA THR A 84 6.14 -15.20 2.06
C THR A 84 5.83 -16.32 1.09
N GLU A 85 6.71 -16.48 0.09
CA GLU A 85 6.71 -17.65 -0.79
C GLU A 85 7.52 -18.82 -0.22
N ALA A 86 8.37 -18.59 0.78
CA ALA A 86 9.29 -19.61 1.29
C ALA A 86 8.56 -20.79 1.95
N ILE A 87 7.47 -20.51 2.69
CA ILE A 87 6.71 -21.52 3.42
C ILE A 87 5.58 -22.04 2.54
N LYS A 88 5.72 -23.25 2.00
CA LYS A 88 4.73 -23.82 1.07
C LYS A 88 3.47 -24.35 1.76
N THR A 89 3.63 -24.97 2.93
CA THR A 89 2.54 -25.41 3.80
C THR A 89 3.01 -25.45 5.25
N VAL A 90 2.08 -25.35 6.19
CA VAL A 90 2.30 -25.63 7.62
C VAL A 90 1.47 -26.81 8.13
N GLY A 91 0.98 -27.65 7.23
CA GLY A 91 0.26 -28.88 7.55
C GLY A 91 -1.11 -28.64 8.19
N PRO A 92 -1.53 -29.44 9.19
CA PRO A 92 -2.88 -29.38 9.76
C PRO A 92 -3.30 -28.02 10.35
N MET A 93 -2.35 -27.13 10.66
CA MET A 93 -2.68 -25.78 11.13
C MET A 93 -3.46 -24.97 10.08
N GLU A 94 -3.38 -25.34 8.79
CA GLU A 94 -4.11 -24.73 7.68
C GLU A 94 -5.64 -24.96 7.72
N TYR A 95 -6.13 -25.83 8.60
CA TYR A 95 -7.57 -25.94 8.82
C TYR A 95 -8.12 -24.79 9.66
N VAL A 96 -7.28 -24.20 10.53
CA VAL A 96 -7.70 -23.21 11.54
C VAL A 96 -7.12 -21.83 11.26
N PHE A 97 -5.83 -21.74 10.95
CA PHE A 97 -5.13 -20.47 10.79
C PHE A 97 -5.01 -20.04 9.34
N ASN A 98 -5.00 -18.73 9.11
CA ASN A 98 -4.49 -18.16 7.87
C ASN A 98 -2.96 -18.38 7.84
N THR A 99 -2.45 -18.80 6.69
CA THR A 99 -1.06 -19.23 6.52
C THR A 99 -0.49 -18.65 5.24
N PRO A 100 0.83 -18.68 5.03
CA PRO A 100 1.43 -18.27 3.76
C PRO A 100 0.83 -18.95 2.54
N ALA A 101 0.35 -20.19 2.66
CA ALA A 101 -0.30 -20.89 1.56
C ALA A 101 -1.61 -20.24 1.14
N HIS A 102 -2.48 -19.92 2.10
CA HIS A 102 -3.76 -19.27 1.85
C HIS A 102 -3.58 -17.80 1.44
N HIS A 103 -2.65 -17.10 2.08
CA HIS A 103 -2.42 -15.67 1.87
C HIS A 103 -1.78 -15.39 0.50
N ARG A 104 -1.00 -16.31 -0.05
CA ARG A 104 -0.57 -16.22 -1.46
C ARG A 104 -1.75 -16.23 -2.42
N VAL A 105 -2.71 -17.12 -2.22
CA VAL A 105 -3.93 -17.16 -3.05
C VAL A 105 -4.69 -15.85 -2.90
N HIS A 106 -4.81 -15.34 -1.68
CA HIS A 106 -5.45 -14.04 -1.42
C HIS A 106 -4.79 -12.87 -2.18
N HIS A 107 -3.46 -12.85 -2.27
CA HIS A 107 -2.72 -11.83 -3.03
C HIS A 107 -2.62 -12.10 -4.53
N GLY A 108 -3.15 -13.23 -5.01
CA GLY A 108 -3.14 -13.57 -6.42
C GLY A 108 -4.16 -12.79 -7.23
N CYS A 109 -3.81 -12.47 -8.47
CA CYS A 109 -4.71 -11.83 -9.45
C CYS A 109 -5.21 -12.79 -10.54
N ASN A 110 -4.85 -14.07 -10.49
CA ASN A 110 -5.49 -15.13 -11.28
C ASN A 110 -6.99 -15.18 -10.95
N VAL A 111 -7.86 -15.57 -11.89
CA VAL A 111 -9.32 -15.58 -11.64
C VAL A 111 -9.71 -16.42 -10.42
N TYR A 112 -9.07 -17.56 -10.19
CA TYR A 112 -9.39 -18.43 -9.04
C TYR A 112 -8.97 -17.82 -7.69
N CYS A 113 -8.03 -16.88 -7.70
CA CYS A 113 -7.52 -16.18 -6.52
C CYS A 113 -8.39 -15.00 -6.09
N LEU A 114 -9.15 -14.40 -7.03
CA LEU A 114 -9.94 -13.21 -6.78
C LEU A 114 -11.08 -13.47 -5.78
N ASP A 115 -11.25 -12.54 -4.83
CA ASP A 115 -12.33 -12.56 -3.82
C ASP A 115 -12.28 -13.82 -2.92
N LYS A 116 -11.08 -14.25 -2.52
CA LYS A 116 -10.84 -15.43 -1.67
C LYS A 116 -9.99 -15.14 -0.45
N ASN A 117 -10.14 -16.00 0.57
CA ASN A 117 -9.25 -16.09 1.74
C ASN A 117 -9.06 -14.76 2.51
N TYR A 118 -10.16 -14.18 3.01
CA TYR A 118 -10.17 -12.91 3.73
C TYR A 118 -9.75 -12.99 5.21
N GLY A 119 -9.61 -14.19 5.77
CA GLY A 119 -9.27 -14.39 7.18
C GLY A 119 -7.97 -13.70 7.58
N GLY A 120 -7.98 -12.96 8.69
CA GLY A 120 -6.78 -12.34 9.22
C GLY A 120 -5.90 -13.36 9.94
N ILE A 121 -6.36 -13.80 11.11
CA ILE A 121 -5.71 -14.85 11.90
C ILE A 121 -6.32 -16.22 11.58
N PHE A 122 -7.65 -16.30 11.50
CA PHE A 122 -8.35 -17.57 11.30
C PHE A 122 -8.89 -17.71 9.88
N ILE A 123 -8.49 -18.78 9.19
CA ILE A 123 -9.06 -19.15 7.87
C ILE A 123 -10.43 -19.82 8.01
N VAL A 124 -10.84 -20.15 9.24
CA VAL A 124 -12.13 -20.78 9.54
C VAL A 124 -13.29 -19.94 9.00
N TRP A 125 -13.19 -18.61 9.05
CA TRP A 125 -14.22 -17.72 8.51
C TRP A 125 -14.44 -17.95 7.02
N ASP A 126 -13.38 -18.07 6.24
CA ASP A 126 -13.48 -18.35 4.81
C ASP A 126 -14.14 -19.69 4.51
N ARG A 127 -13.88 -20.70 5.35
CA ARG A 127 -14.53 -22.01 5.22
C ARG A 127 -16.02 -21.92 5.56
N LEU A 128 -16.38 -21.18 6.61
CA LEU A 128 -17.77 -21.00 7.05
C LEU A 128 -18.60 -20.19 6.06
N PHE A 129 -18.02 -19.15 5.44
CA PHE A 129 -18.71 -18.25 4.53
C PHE A 129 -18.47 -18.54 3.05
N GLY A 130 -17.80 -19.67 2.73
CA GLY A 130 -17.62 -20.14 1.35
C GLY A 130 -16.63 -19.33 0.50
N THR A 131 -15.71 -18.61 1.12
CA THR A 131 -14.68 -17.79 0.46
C THR A 131 -13.29 -18.45 0.47
N PHE A 132 -13.17 -19.67 1.03
CA PHE A 132 -11.93 -20.42 1.05
C PHE A 132 -11.53 -20.93 -0.34
N GLN A 133 -10.26 -20.77 -0.68
CA GLN A 133 -9.62 -21.34 -1.87
C GLN A 133 -8.21 -21.83 -1.55
N ALA A 134 -7.95 -23.10 -1.83
CA ALA A 134 -6.60 -23.63 -1.79
C ALA A 134 -5.86 -23.28 -3.09
N LYS A 135 -4.52 -23.20 -3.04
CA LYS A 135 -3.70 -23.09 -4.25
C LYS A 135 -3.97 -24.31 -5.14
N ILE A 136 -4.21 -24.07 -6.43
CA ILE A 136 -4.34 -25.15 -7.42
C ILE A 136 -2.93 -25.72 -7.72
N PRO A 137 -2.69 -27.03 -7.54
CA PRO A 137 -1.41 -27.64 -7.89
C PRO A 137 -1.09 -27.45 -9.37
N GLY A 138 0.15 -27.05 -9.67
CA GLY A 138 0.61 -26.80 -11.05
C GLY A 138 0.27 -25.40 -11.57
N GLU A 139 -0.57 -24.63 -10.89
CA GLU A 139 -0.84 -23.23 -11.27
C GLU A 139 0.09 -22.26 -10.53
N GLU A 140 0.71 -21.36 -11.29
CA GLU A 140 1.48 -20.25 -10.76
C GLU A 140 0.54 -19.13 -10.30
N ILE A 141 0.80 -18.59 -9.11
CA ILE A 141 0.08 -17.44 -8.59
C ILE A 141 0.77 -16.19 -9.13
N VAL A 142 0.01 -15.35 -9.84
CA VAL A 142 0.50 -14.05 -10.31
C VAL A 142 0.09 -13.00 -9.29
N TYR A 143 1.05 -12.28 -8.71
CA TYR A 143 0.77 -11.21 -7.74
C TYR A 143 0.58 -9.84 -8.40
N GLY A 144 0.16 -8.87 -7.60
CA GLY A 144 -0.26 -7.56 -8.04
C GLY A 144 -1.78 -7.46 -8.15
N ILE A 145 -2.24 -6.43 -8.84
CA ILE A 145 -3.67 -6.26 -9.15
C ILE A 145 -3.93 -6.45 -10.63
N VAL A 146 -5.18 -6.75 -11.00
CA VAL A 146 -5.60 -6.96 -12.40
C VAL A 146 -5.22 -5.77 -13.28
N PHE A 147 -5.50 -4.55 -12.82
CA PHE A 147 -5.11 -3.31 -13.47
C PHE A 147 -3.86 -2.71 -12.81
N GLN A 148 -2.69 -3.24 -13.17
CA GLN A 148 -1.43 -2.88 -12.54
C GLN A 148 -0.93 -1.50 -12.98
N PRO A 149 -0.67 -0.56 -12.05
CA PRO A 149 -0.05 0.71 -12.41
C PRO A 149 1.46 0.55 -12.61
N GLU A 150 1.98 0.99 -13.76
CA GLU A 150 3.42 1.07 -14.03
C GLU A 150 4.05 2.32 -13.38
N ARG A 151 3.92 2.42 -12.06
CA ARG A 151 4.34 3.58 -11.26
C ARG A 151 4.98 3.14 -9.95
N PHE A 152 5.99 3.88 -9.50
CA PHE A 152 6.69 3.64 -8.22
C PHE A 152 6.30 4.66 -7.14
N SER A 153 5.66 5.78 -7.52
CA SER A 153 5.25 6.83 -6.58
C SER A 153 4.23 6.33 -5.54
N PRO A 154 4.57 6.31 -4.23
CA PRO A 154 3.64 5.88 -3.19
C PRO A 154 2.36 6.72 -3.15
N LEU A 155 2.42 8.03 -3.43
CA LEU A 155 1.24 8.88 -3.50
C LEU A 155 0.33 8.53 -4.67
N TYR A 156 0.91 8.18 -5.83
CA TYR A 156 0.11 7.74 -6.99
C TYR A 156 -0.72 6.51 -6.63
N HIS A 157 -0.10 5.51 -5.99
CA HIS A 157 -0.77 4.29 -5.53
C HIS A 157 -1.95 4.57 -4.58
N GLN A 158 -1.92 5.65 -3.79
CA GLN A 158 -3.05 6.01 -2.91
C GLN A 158 -4.27 6.55 -3.66
N VAL A 159 -4.07 7.19 -4.83
CA VAL A 159 -5.13 8.00 -5.46
C VAL A 159 -5.63 7.43 -6.78
N PHE A 160 -4.81 6.69 -7.53
CA PHE A 160 -5.17 6.31 -8.90
C PHE A 160 -6.46 5.47 -8.97
N TYR A 161 -6.62 4.52 -8.04
CA TYR A 161 -7.81 3.66 -8.02
C TYR A 161 -9.05 4.40 -7.50
N VAL A 162 -8.88 5.33 -6.55
CA VAL A 162 -9.97 6.21 -6.08
C VAL A 162 -10.48 7.08 -7.24
N MET A 163 -9.56 7.68 -8.00
CA MET A 163 -9.92 8.44 -9.20
C MET A 163 -10.60 7.56 -10.27
N GLY A 164 -10.15 6.31 -10.43
CA GLY A 164 -10.80 5.31 -11.29
C GLY A 164 -12.23 4.99 -10.85
N ALA A 165 -12.46 4.79 -9.54
CA ALA A 165 -13.79 4.56 -8.97
C ALA A 165 -14.72 5.75 -9.21
N LEU A 166 -14.24 6.98 -8.99
CA LEU A 166 -15.01 8.20 -9.22
C LEU A 166 -15.35 8.38 -10.70
N LYS A 167 -14.40 8.15 -11.62
CA LYS A 167 -14.64 8.19 -13.07
C LYS A 167 -15.68 7.15 -13.49
N LYS A 168 -15.57 5.92 -12.99
CA LYS A 168 -16.56 4.85 -13.24
C LYS A 168 -17.95 5.31 -12.79
N ALA A 169 -18.06 5.83 -11.56
CA ALA A 169 -19.34 6.34 -11.03
C ALA A 169 -19.90 7.50 -11.87
N GLN A 170 -19.07 8.44 -12.31
CA GLN A 170 -19.48 9.56 -13.16
C GLN A 170 -19.94 9.13 -14.56
N SER A 171 -19.43 8.01 -15.07
CA SER A 171 -19.86 7.46 -16.38
C SER A 171 -21.20 6.73 -16.34
N MET A 172 -21.79 6.53 -15.16
CA MET A 172 -23.05 5.79 -15.03
C MET A 172 -24.25 6.62 -15.50
N PRO A 173 -25.21 6.05 -16.25
CA PRO A 173 -26.36 6.77 -16.78
C PRO A 173 -27.28 7.38 -15.71
N THR A 174 -27.40 6.73 -14.56
CA THR A 174 -28.28 7.17 -13.46
C THR A 174 -27.52 7.37 -12.15
N TRP A 175 -28.08 8.20 -11.26
CA TRP A 175 -27.50 8.42 -9.93
C TRP A 175 -27.45 7.13 -9.09
N SER A 176 -28.43 6.24 -9.26
CA SER A 176 -28.50 4.96 -8.54
C SER A 176 -27.39 3.99 -9.01
N GLU A 177 -27.14 3.95 -10.31
CA GLU A 177 -26.03 3.19 -10.88
C GLU A 177 -24.67 3.82 -10.51
N SER A 178 -24.59 5.15 -10.47
CA SER A 178 -23.41 5.88 -10.01
C SER A 178 -23.04 5.49 -8.57
N LEU A 179 -24.01 5.51 -7.65
CA LEU A 179 -23.81 5.05 -6.28
C LEU A 179 -23.47 3.55 -6.23
N SER A 180 -24.16 2.73 -7.02
CA SER A 180 -23.88 1.29 -7.12
C SER A 180 -22.45 1.02 -7.60
N ALA A 181 -21.90 1.83 -8.51
CA ALA A 181 -20.53 1.69 -8.98
C ALA A 181 -19.47 1.99 -7.92
N LEU A 182 -19.82 2.71 -6.84
CA LEU A 182 -18.94 2.97 -5.69
C LEU A 182 -19.10 1.94 -4.56
N VAL A 183 -20.30 1.39 -4.40
CA VAL A 183 -20.66 0.52 -3.27
C VAL A 183 -20.58 -0.97 -3.61
N LYS A 184 -20.80 -1.35 -4.87
CA LYS A 184 -20.66 -2.73 -5.33
C LYS A 184 -19.22 -3.01 -5.78
N GLY A 185 -18.94 -4.25 -6.15
CA GLY A 185 -17.58 -4.70 -6.45
C GLY A 185 -16.95 -4.02 -7.66
N PRO A 186 -15.60 -4.09 -7.79
CA PRO A 186 -14.87 -3.44 -8.87
C PRO A 186 -15.35 -3.83 -10.27
N SER A 187 -15.76 -5.10 -10.45
CA SER A 187 -16.27 -5.64 -11.72
C SER A 187 -17.78 -5.45 -11.91
N TRP A 188 -18.49 -4.79 -10.99
CA TRP A 188 -19.94 -4.58 -11.13
C TRP A 188 -20.26 -3.65 -12.32
N THR A 189 -21.25 -4.06 -13.11
CA THR A 189 -21.95 -3.29 -14.15
C THR A 189 -23.47 -3.39 -13.95
N PRO A 190 -24.28 -2.46 -14.50
CA PRO A 190 -25.74 -2.56 -14.44
C PRO A 190 -26.23 -3.95 -14.89
N GLY A 191 -27.05 -4.60 -14.05
CA GLY A 191 -27.56 -5.96 -14.30
C GLY A 191 -26.66 -7.11 -13.82
N SER A 192 -25.40 -6.85 -13.46
CA SER A 192 -24.50 -7.89 -12.92
C SER A 192 -24.71 -8.15 -11.40
N PRO A 193 -24.27 -9.31 -10.88
CA PRO A 193 -24.18 -9.61 -9.45
C PRO A 193 -23.26 -8.63 -8.71
N TRP A 194 -23.30 -8.63 -7.38
CA TRP A 194 -22.55 -7.68 -6.54
C TRP A 194 -21.06 -7.53 -6.92
N THR A 195 -20.36 -8.63 -7.17
CA THR A 195 -18.93 -8.67 -7.52
C THR A 195 -18.67 -8.77 -9.04
N GLY A 196 -19.69 -8.49 -9.86
CA GLY A 196 -19.65 -8.68 -11.30
C GLY A 196 -19.81 -10.14 -11.73
N TRP A 197 -19.72 -10.38 -13.04
CA TRP A 197 -19.81 -11.73 -13.59
C TRP A 197 -18.45 -12.44 -13.57
N SER A 198 -18.39 -13.65 -13.01
CA SER A 198 -17.13 -14.39 -12.90
C SER A 198 -16.46 -14.67 -14.24
N HIS A 199 -17.24 -14.86 -15.32
CA HIS A 199 -16.73 -15.14 -16.66
C HIS A 199 -16.24 -13.88 -17.41
N GLU A 200 -16.55 -12.68 -16.90
CA GLU A 200 -16.05 -11.41 -17.43
C GLU A 200 -14.76 -10.94 -16.73
N LYS A 201 -14.35 -11.62 -15.65
CA LYS A 201 -13.10 -11.31 -14.94
C LYS A 201 -11.91 -11.63 -15.84
N ILE A 202 -10.97 -10.69 -15.93
CA ILE A 202 -9.76 -10.83 -16.74
C ILE A 202 -8.88 -11.93 -16.14
N ASP A 203 -8.54 -12.92 -16.96
CA ASP A 203 -7.67 -14.02 -16.56
C ASP A 203 -6.20 -13.68 -16.78
N ILE A 204 -5.56 -13.21 -15.70
CA ILE A 204 -4.12 -12.94 -15.68
C ILE A 204 -3.38 -14.26 -15.48
N LYS A 205 -2.62 -14.67 -16.51
CA LYS A 205 -1.73 -15.84 -16.49
C LYS A 205 -0.28 -15.38 -16.49
N GLY A 206 0.57 -16.14 -15.78
CA GLY A 206 1.97 -15.79 -15.59
C GLY A 206 2.88 -16.16 -16.77
N PRO A 207 4.15 -15.71 -16.72
CA PRO A 207 4.70 -14.72 -15.78
C PRO A 207 4.33 -13.30 -16.20
N ARG A 208 4.16 -12.40 -15.23
CA ARG A 208 3.98 -10.97 -15.51
C ARG A 208 5.35 -10.36 -15.82
N GLU A 209 5.48 -9.68 -16.95
CA GLU A 209 6.70 -8.92 -17.25
C GLU A 209 6.81 -7.72 -16.29
N HIS A 210 7.83 -7.74 -15.43
CA HIS A 210 8.12 -6.59 -14.58
C HIS A 210 8.81 -5.50 -15.39
N VAL A 211 8.38 -4.25 -15.21
CA VAL A 211 9.12 -3.11 -15.76
C VAL A 211 10.49 -3.05 -15.06
N PRO A 212 11.61 -3.29 -15.77
CA PRO A 212 12.90 -3.33 -15.12
C PRO A 212 13.27 -1.94 -14.60
N VAL A 213 13.57 -1.86 -13.31
CA VAL A 213 14.17 -0.66 -12.70
C VAL A 213 15.60 -0.55 -13.22
N THR A 214 15.77 0.07 -14.39
CA THR A 214 17.09 0.38 -14.91
C THR A 214 17.57 1.61 -14.16
N ALA A 215 18.49 1.52 -13.20
CA ALA A 215 19.08 2.68 -12.54
C ALA A 215 20.60 2.50 -12.39
N THR A 216 21.35 3.61 -12.46
CA THR A 216 22.80 3.56 -12.24
C THR A 216 23.07 3.27 -10.77
N SER A 217 24.22 2.66 -10.45
CA SER A 217 24.63 2.47 -9.05
C SER A 217 24.67 3.79 -8.28
N VAL A 218 24.98 4.90 -8.96
CA VAL A 218 24.96 6.25 -8.38
C VAL A 218 23.53 6.65 -7.97
N MET A 219 22.52 6.38 -8.80
CA MET A 219 21.12 6.63 -8.46
C MET A 219 20.66 5.78 -7.27
N HIS A 220 21.07 4.50 -7.20
CA HIS A 220 20.77 3.67 -6.03
C HIS A 220 21.37 4.25 -4.74
N CYS A 221 22.65 4.63 -4.76
CA CYS A 221 23.29 5.28 -3.61
C CYS A 221 22.58 6.58 -3.23
N TYR A 222 22.24 7.40 -4.22
CA TYR A 222 21.51 8.65 -4.03
C TYR A 222 20.17 8.43 -3.31
N VAL A 223 19.35 7.50 -3.82
CA VAL A 223 18.07 7.15 -3.22
C VAL A 223 18.24 6.61 -1.79
N ILE A 224 19.22 5.73 -1.55
CA ILE A 224 19.48 5.18 -0.22
C ILE A 224 19.83 6.30 0.76
N ILE A 225 20.69 7.25 0.37
CA ILE A 225 21.06 8.40 1.22
C ILE A 225 19.83 9.24 1.57
N HIS A 226 18.99 9.57 0.57
CA HIS A 226 17.76 10.35 0.81
C HIS A 226 16.72 9.59 1.64
N PHE A 227 16.61 8.27 1.44
CA PHE A 227 15.76 7.41 2.27
C PHE A 227 16.23 7.39 3.73
N LEU A 228 17.53 7.24 3.97
CA LEU A 228 18.11 7.28 5.33
C LEU A 228 17.96 8.66 5.97
N ALA A 229 18.07 9.74 5.21
CA ALA A 229 17.80 11.09 5.69
C ALA A 229 16.32 11.27 6.10
N ALA A 230 15.38 10.80 5.27
CA ALA A 230 13.95 10.80 5.60
C ALA A 230 13.65 9.94 6.84
N LEU A 231 14.26 8.76 6.95
CA LEU A 231 14.14 7.89 8.12
C LEU A 231 14.71 8.53 9.38
N SER A 232 15.82 9.26 9.29
CA SER A 232 16.40 10.01 10.42
C SER A 232 15.46 11.14 10.88
N LEU A 233 14.72 11.74 9.96
CA LEU A 233 13.72 12.76 10.29
C LEU A 233 12.49 12.15 10.99
N THR A 234 12.05 10.94 10.61
CA THR A 234 10.95 10.26 11.29
C THR A 234 11.32 9.78 12.70
N THR A 235 12.55 9.28 12.89
CA THR A 235 13.03 8.91 14.24
C THR A 235 13.22 10.12 15.14
N TYR A 236 13.48 11.31 14.57
CA TYR A 236 13.48 12.58 15.30
C TYR A 236 12.07 13.02 15.72
N LEU A 237 11.03 12.71 14.93
CA LEU A 237 9.63 12.99 15.28
C LEU A 237 9.09 12.09 16.40
N ALA A 238 9.60 10.86 16.50
CA ALA A 238 9.10 9.83 17.42
C ALA A 238 9.16 10.16 18.94
N PRO A 239 10.19 10.83 19.50
CA PRO A 239 10.40 10.86 20.94
C PRO A 239 9.89 12.10 21.68
N THR A 240 9.16 13.05 21.09
CA THR A 240 8.96 14.34 21.79
C THR A 240 7.54 14.88 21.87
N ALA A 241 7.13 15.15 23.11
CA ALA A 241 6.09 16.10 23.49
C ALA A 241 6.54 17.57 23.35
N ALA A 242 7.69 17.82 22.72
CA ALA A 242 8.39 19.11 22.66
C ALA A 242 8.47 19.72 21.24
N ILE A 243 7.92 19.05 20.23
CA ILE A 243 7.82 19.58 18.86
C ILE A 243 6.38 20.11 18.67
N GLY A 244 6.25 21.34 18.16
CA GLY A 244 4.95 21.93 17.87
C GLY A 244 4.21 21.19 16.74
N LEU A 245 2.88 21.34 16.68
CA LEU A 245 2.04 20.70 15.67
C LEU A 245 2.44 21.11 14.24
N THR A 246 2.88 22.36 14.07
CA THR A 246 3.33 22.90 12.79
C THR A 246 4.57 22.16 12.28
N GLU A 247 5.57 21.95 13.13
CA GLU A 247 6.79 21.23 12.80
C GLU A 247 6.51 19.75 12.51
N VAL A 248 5.64 19.12 13.31
CA VAL A 248 5.19 17.73 13.04
C VAL A 248 4.56 17.63 11.65
N PHE A 249 3.68 18.55 11.28
CA PHE A 249 3.05 18.58 9.97
C PHE A 249 4.07 18.78 8.85
N ILE A 250 4.97 19.76 9.00
CA ILE A 250 6.01 20.08 8.00
C ILE A 250 6.93 18.89 7.78
N TYR A 251 7.47 18.29 8.83
CA TYR A 251 8.39 17.17 8.70
C TYR A 251 7.69 15.92 8.16
N SER A 252 6.44 15.67 8.55
CA SER A 252 5.63 14.58 7.97
C SER A 252 5.42 14.79 6.47
N LEU A 253 5.10 16.02 6.05
CA LEU A 253 4.96 16.37 4.64
C LEU A 253 6.29 16.21 3.89
N MET A 254 7.41 16.65 4.47
CA MET A 254 8.74 16.46 3.87
C MET A 254 9.09 15.00 3.65
N VAL A 255 8.78 14.12 4.61
CA VAL A 255 8.99 12.67 4.47
C VAL A 255 8.14 12.12 3.33
N VAL A 256 6.83 12.43 3.30
CA VAL A 256 5.92 11.97 2.25
C VAL A 256 6.37 12.45 0.87
N VAL A 257 6.72 13.74 0.73
CA VAL A 257 7.21 14.33 -0.53
C VAL A 257 8.53 13.68 -0.94
N THR A 258 9.45 13.43 -0.01
CA THR A 258 10.74 12.78 -0.29
C THR A 258 10.55 11.36 -0.81
N LEU A 259 9.78 10.53 -0.12
CA LEU A 259 9.49 9.16 -0.57
C LEU A 259 8.77 9.14 -1.94
N SER A 260 7.93 10.14 -2.19
CA SER A 260 7.25 10.30 -3.48
C SER A 260 8.20 10.69 -4.61
N CYS A 261 9.10 11.64 -4.36
CA CYS A 261 10.10 12.04 -5.34
C CYS A 261 11.08 10.91 -5.65
N ILE A 262 11.50 10.12 -4.64
CA ILE A 262 12.29 8.90 -4.85
C ILE A 262 11.58 7.95 -5.82
N GLY A 263 10.29 7.69 -5.63
CA GLY A 263 9.51 6.86 -6.56
C GLY A 263 9.51 7.44 -7.98
N ILE A 264 9.26 8.75 -8.11
CA ILE A 264 9.24 9.44 -9.41
C ILE A 264 10.62 9.41 -10.10
N LEU A 265 11.73 9.47 -9.36
CA LEU A 265 13.07 9.36 -9.92
C LEU A 265 13.31 8.00 -10.62
N TYR A 266 12.73 6.92 -10.10
CA TYR A 266 12.75 5.61 -10.77
C TYR A 266 11.82 5.54 -11.99
N GLU A 267 10.72 6.29 -11.99
CA GLU A 267 9.83 6.41 -13.15
C GLU A 267 10.41 7.25 -14.30
N ARG A 268 11.33 8.17 -14.00
CA ARG A 268 12.03 9.04 -14.97
C ARG A 268 11.14 9.85 -15.92
N PRO A 269 10.04 10.48 -15.47
CA PRO A 269 9.35 11.42 -16.33
C PRO A 269 10.26 12.63 -16.67
N PRO A 270 10.01 13.35 -17.79
CA PRO A 270 10.81 14.50 -18.20
C PRO A 270 10.96 15.60 -17.12
N TYR A 271 10.00 15.68 -16.20
CA TYR A 271 10.00 16.66 -15.11
C TYR A 271 10.68 16.19 -13.81
N ALA A 272 11.15 14.93 -13.73
CA ALA A 272 11.69 14.36 -12.49
C ALA A 272 12.83 15.19 -11.90
N ARG A 273 13.76 15.67 -12.75
CA ARG A 273 14.87 16.54 -12.34
C ARG A 273 14.37 17.84 -11.73
N VAL A 274 13.42 18.50 -12.38
CA VAL A 274 12.88 19.79 -11.93
C VAL A 274 12.21 19.61 -10.57
N LEU A 275 11.42 18.55 -10.42
CA LEU A 275 10.77 18.20 -9.15
C LEU A 275 11.80 17.95 -8.04
N GLU A 276 12.88 17.24 -8.35
CA GLU A 276 13.89 16.89 -7.37
C GLU A 276 14.74 18.07 -6.91
N VAL A 277 15.11 18.95 -7.84
CA VAL A 277 15.77 20.22 -7.52
C VAL A 277 14.85 21.08 -6.65
N ALA A 278 13.58 21.22 -7.03
CA ALA A 278 12.60 21.96 -6.24
C ALA A 278 12.46 21.38 -4.83
N ARG A 279 12.36 20.04 -4.70
CA ARG A 279 12.32 19.37 -3.39
C ARG A 279 13.55 19.68 -2.55
N CYS A 280 14.76 19.62 -3.12
CA CYS A 280 15.99 19.91 -2.39
C CYS A 280 16.04 21.37 -1.92
N VAL A 281 15.67 22.34 -2.76
CA VAL A 281 15.60 23.77 -2.39
C VAL A 281 14.59 23.99 -1.27
N ILE A 282 13.37 23.45 -1.42
CA ILE A 282 12.31 23.58 -0.42
C ILE A 282 12.75 22.94 0.91
N SER A 283 13.39 21.77 0.86
CA SER A 283 13.85 21.07 2.07
C SER A 283 14.92 21.85 2.82
N LEU A 284 15.84 22.52 2.11
CA LEU A 284 16.82 23.41 2.71
C LEU A 284 16.16 24.65 3.33
N ALA A 285 15.23 25.28 2.62
CA ALA A 285 14.47 26.40 3.16
C ALA A 285 13.73 26.00 4.46
N LEU A 286 13.09 24.83 4.47
CA LEU A 286 12.42 24.30 5.66
C LEU A 286 13.40 24.00 6.80
N CYS A 287 14.62 23.53 6.52
CA CYS A 287 15.66 23.37 7.54
C CYS A 287 16.12 24.71 8.16
N VAL A 288 15.98 25.83 7.44
CA VAL A 288 16.31 27.17 7.94
C VAL A 288 15.17 27.75 8.78
N PHE A 289 13.92 27.66 8.30
CA PHE A 289 12.76 28.22 9.00
C PHE A 289 12.25 27.33 10.15
N PHE A 290 12.44 26.02 10.03
CA PHE A 290 12.02 25.00 10.99
C PHE A 290 13.19 24.03 11.23
N PRO A 291 14.29 24.47 11.85
CA PRO A 291 15.46 23.64 12.07
C PRO A 291 15.16 22.51 13.05
N PRO A 292 15.60 21.26 12.79
CA PRO A 292 15.63 20.24 13.81
C PRO A 292 16.44 20.71 15.03
N GLN A 293 15.97 20.41 16.24
CA GLN A 293 16.65 20.79 17.49
C GLN A 293 18.04 20.15 17.60
N SER A 294 18.24 18.99 16.98
CA SER A 294 19.56 18.35 16.88
C SER A 294 20.40 19.05 15.82
N SER A 295 21.44 19.76 16.26
CA SER A 295 22.43 20.40 15.38
C SER A 295 23.14 19.40 14.46
N THR A 296 23.40 18.18 14.95
CA THR A 296 23.95 17.08 14.15
C THR A 296 22.99 16.69 13.03
N LEU A 297 21.70 16.48 13.34
CA LEU A 297 20.70 16.12 12.33
C LEU A 297 20.52 17.23 11.30
N LEU A 298 20.44 18.49 11.75
CA LEU A 298 20.36 19.65 10.87
C LEU A 298 21.55 19.70 9.91
N SER A 299 22.77 19.50 10.41
CA SER A 299 23.98 19.48 9.58
C SER A 299 23.94 18.36 8.55
N VAL A 300 23.63 17.13 8.97
CA VAL A 300 23.57 15.95 8.08
C VAL A 300 22.54 16.17 6.98
N VAL A 301 21.31 16.56 7.35
CA VAL A 301 20.21 16.77 6.40
C VAL A 301 20.55 17.90 5.43
N SER A 302 21.08 19.02 5.92
CA SER A 302 21.47 20.15 5.07
C SER A 302 22.59 19.78 4.10
N THR A 303 23.60 19.03 4.55
CA THR A 303 24.67 18.53 3.67
C THR A 303 24.11 17.63 2.57
N VAL A 304 23.24 16.67 2.90
CA VAL A 304 22.60 15.79 1.89
C VAL A 304 21.89 16.59 0.81
N TYR A 305 21.09 17.58 1.19
CA TYR A 305 20.35 18.40 0.22
C TYR A 305 21.23 19.35 -0.58
N LEU A 306 22.24 19.98 0.04
CA LEU A 306 23.19 20.85 -0.67
C LEU A 306 24.02 20.04 -1.68
N SER A 307 24.58 18.91 -1.27
CA SER A 307 25.32 18.00 -2.17
C SER A 307 24.44 17.51 -3.32
N SER A 308 23.14 17.32 -3.08
CA SER A 308 22.17 16.94 -4.11
C SER A 308 21.96 18.04 -5.15
N LEU A 309 21.85 19.30 -4.73
CA LEU A 309 21.72 20.42 -5.68
C LEU A 309 22.95 20.56 -6.57
N ILE A 310 24.14 20.36 -6.01
CA ILE A 310 25.40 20.34 -6.78
C ILE A 310 25.38 19.20 -7.79
N LEU A 311 24.99 17.98 -7.37
CA LEU A 311 24.94 16.81 -8.23
C LEU A 311 23.99 17.00 -9.42
N TRP A 312 22.78 17.49 -9.17
CA TRP A 312 21.79 17.77 -10.21
C TRP A 312 22.12 18.98 -11.09
N GLY A 313 22.86 19.96 -10.56
CA GLY A 313 23.28 21.15 -11.29
C GLY A 313 24.50 20.93 -12.20
N ILE A 314 25.44 20.06 -11.81
CA ILE A 314 26.71 19.87 -12.53
C ILE A 314 26.67 18.63 -13.44
N VAL A 315 26.11 17.50 -13.00
CA VAL A 315 26.21 16.24 -13.77
C VAL A 315 24.92 15.39 -13.73
N PRO A 316 23.81 15.88 -14.30
CA PRO A 316 22.55 15.12 -14.32
C PRO A 316 22.66 13.76 -15.05
N GLY A 317 23.60 13.63 -15.99
CA GLY A 317 23.85 12.39 -16.75
C GLY A 317 24.43 11.23 -15.95
N LEU A 318 24.96 11.46 -14.73
CA LEU A 318 25.44 10.36 -13.85
C LEU A 318 24.30 9.63 -13.12
N LEU A 319 23.18 10.31 -12.91
CA LEU A 319 22.01 9.79 -12.19
C LEU A 319 21.00 9.13 -13.14
N ILE A 320 20.84 9.70 -14.32
CA ILE A 320 19.89 9.22 -15.33
C ILE A 320 20.68 8.96 -16.61
N ASN A 321 20.75 7.70 -17.05
CA ASN A 321 21.24 7.38 -18.39
C ASN A 321 20.37 8.11 -19.39
N SER A 322 20.97 8.99 -20.20
CA SER A 322 20.24 9.74 -21.24
C SER A 322 19.76 8.80 -22.34
N LYS A 323 18.58 8.20 -22.17
CA LYS A 323 17.81 7.62 -23.28
C LYS A 323 16.63 8.50 -23.71
N PHE A 324 16.51 9.69 -23.14
CA PHE A 324 15.53 10.69 -23.56
C PHE A 324 16.25 12.03 -23.80
N ASN A 325 16.77 12.17 -25.03
CA ASN A 325 16.74 13.43 -25.76
C ASN A 325 15.60 13.32 -26.76
#